data_AF-X1ETU7-F1
#
_entry.id   AF-X1ETU7-F1
#
_cell.length_a   1.000
_cell.length_b   1.000
_cell.length_c   1.000
_cell.angle_alpha   90.00
_cell.angle_beta   90.00
_cell.angle_gamma   90.00
#
_symmetry.space_group_name_H-M   'P 1'
#
loop_
_entity.id
_entity.type
_entity.pdbx_description
1 polymer ?
#
loop_
_entity_poly.entity_id
_entity_poly.type
_entity_poly.pdbx_seq_one_letter_code
_entity_poly.pdbx_strand_id
1 'polypeptide(L)'
;MANALKALIELPEAEQKVKGVESTPQEIYQQPEMWRQTLEIVKNEKAEIIKFLGDEKDRQIILSGAGTSEFIGLSLVDLFNKVSGYDTKSIATTSIITDPESAFQAGRKYFLVHFARSGNSPESVGTFTLGEESKADIKHIVITCNKDGKLAQMGK
;
A
#
# COMPACT_ATOMS: atom_id res chain seq x y z
N MET A 1 34.64 5.83 -9.51
CA MET A 1 33.83 6.98 -9.06
C MET A 1 33.29 6.65 -7.67
N ALA A 2 33.40 7.56 -6.71
CA ALA A 2 32.76 7.38 -5.41
C ALA A 2 31.23 7.34 -5.61
N ASN A 3 30.55 6.40 -4.95
CA ASN A 3 29.09 6.30 -5.00
C ASN A 3 28.52 7.48 -4.19
N ALA A 4 27.85 8.42 -4.87
CA ALA A 4 27.32 9.65 -4.26
C ALA A 4 26.36 9.36 -3.08
N LEU A 5 25.60 8.27 -3.14
CA LEU A 5 24.72 7.85 -2.06
C LEU A 5 25.51 7.38 -0.83
N LYS A 6 26.56 6.57 -1.04
CA LYS A 6 27.44 6.13 0.05
C LYS A 6 28.17 7.29 0.71
N ALA A 7 28.61 8.27 -0.08
CA ALA A 7 29.26 9.46 0.44
C ALA A 7 28.36 10.25 1.41
N LEU A 8 27.04 10.25 1.22
CA LEU A 8 26.10 10.90 2.16
C LEU A 8 25.91 10.09 3.45
N ILE A 9 25.90 8.76 3.35
CA ILE A 9 25.68 7.83 4.48
C ILE A 9 26.93 7.76 5.38
N GLU A 10 28.11 7.92 4.79
CA GLU A 10 29.39 7.85 5.50
C GLU A 10 29.79 9.18 6.18
N LEU A 11 29.01 10.26 6.00
CA LEU A 11 29.24 11.52 6.71
C LEU A 11 29.15 11.34 8.23
N PRO A 12 29.91 12.11 9.03
CA PRO A 12 29.69 12.19 10.47
C PRO A 12 28.24 12.59 10.79
N GLU A 13 27.65 12.02 11.84
CA GLU A 13 26.24 12.25 12.24
C GLU A 13 25.89 13.75 12.38
N ALA A 14 26.81 14.53 12.98
CA ALA A 14 26.62 15.98 13.12
C ALA A 14 26.48 16.68 11.75
N GLU A 15 27.23 16.25 10.74
CA GLU A 15 27.14 16.79 9.39
C GLU A 15 25.88 16.31 8.67
N GLN A 16 25.48 15.05 8.87
CA GLN A 16 24.22 14.53 8.33
C GLN A 16 23.04 15.37 8.83
N LYS A 17 23.03 15.68 10.13
CA LYS A 17 22.00 16.52 10.75
C LYS A 17 21.98 17.95 10.20
N VAL A 18 23.15 18.59 10.10
CA VAL A 18 23.26 19.95 9.52
C VAL A 18 22.77 19.99 8.07
N LYS A 19 22.96 18.89 7.31
CA LYS A 19 22.54 18.78 5.90
C LYS A 19 21.13 18.22 5.72
N GLY A 20 20.48 17.74 6.79
CA GLY A 20 19.15 17.09 6.72
C GLY A 20 19.15 15.76 5.98
N VAL A 21 20.22 14.99 6.07
CA VAL A 21 20.42 13.73 5.32
C VAL A 21 20.55 12.49 6.22
N GLU A 22 20.07 12.58 7.46
CA GLU A 22 20.17 11.49 8.45
C GLU A 22 19.40 10.23 8.03
N SER A 23 18.20 10.38 7.47
CA SER A 23 17.31 9.23 7.19
C SER A 23 17.24 8.86 5.72
N THR A 24 16.95 9.81 4.83
CA THR A 24 16.57 9.53 3.44
C THR A 24 17.64 8.80 2.62
N PRO A 25 18.95 9.15 2.69
CA PRO A 25 19.98 8.38 1.98
C PRO A 25 20.04 6.92 2.44
N GLN A 26 19.95 6.68 3.75
CA GLN A 26 19.97 5.33 4.31
C GLN A 26 18.72 4.54 3.88
N GLU A 27 17.54 5.17 3.90
CA GLU A 27 16.28 4.59 3.40
C GLU A 27 16.36 4.21 1.92
N ILE A 28 17.01 5.03 1.08
CA ILE A 28 17.25 4.71 -0.34
C ILE A 28 18.21 3.53 -0.47
N TYR A 29 19.32 3.55 0.28
CA TYR A 29 20.39 2.57 0.17
C TYR A 29 19.97 1.17 0.60
N GLN A 30 19.08 1.06 1.60
CA GLN A 30 18.61 -0.23 2.10
C GLN A 30 17.54 -0.90 1.23
N GLN A 31 16.99 -0.23 0.20
CA GLN A 31 15.90 -0.77 -0.62
C GLN A 31 16.17 -2.19 -1.19
N PRO A 32 17.36 -2.51 -1.74
CA PRO A 32 17.61 -3.86 -2.25
C PRO A 32 17.47 -4.94 -1.18
N GLU A 33 17.84 -4.64 0.06
CA GLU A 33 17.67 -5.57 1.19
C GLU A 33 16.21 -5.65 1.63
N MET A 34 15.52 -4.51 1.72
CA MET A 34 14.09 -4.47 2.04
C MET A 34 13.26 -5.27 1.04
N TRP A 35 13.59 -5.27 -0.25
CA TRP A 35 12.89 -6.08 -1.25
C TRP A 35 13.02 -7.58 -1.00
N ARG A 36 14.21 -8.05 -0.59
CA ARG A 36 14.41 -9.46 -0.24
C ARG A 36 13.60 -9.85 0.97
N GLN A 37 13.62 -9.02 2.01
CA GLN A 37 12.84 -9.26 3.23
C GLN A 37 11.34 -9.28 2.95
N THR A 38 10.83 -8.33 2.15
CA THR A 38 9.43 -8.30 1.72
C THR A 38 9.04 -9.55 0.92
N LEU A 39 9.91 -10.03 0.03
CA LEU A 39 9.66 -11.27 -0.70
C LEU A 39 9.54 -12.48 0.24
N GLU A 40 10.39 -12.58 1.24
CA GLU A 40 10.32 -13.67 2.22
C GLU A 40 9.04 -13.59 3.08
N ILE A 41 8.59 -12.39 3.46
CA ILE A 41 7.28 -12.20 4.11
C ILE A 41 6.16 -12.76 3.22
N VAL A 42 6.10 -12.36 1.95
CA VAL A 42 5.05 -12.83 1.03
C VAL A 42 5.11 -14.33 0.80
N LYS A 43 6.32 -14.93 0.74
CA LYS A 43 6.47 -16.38 0.62
C LYS A 43 5.94 -17.12 1.85
N ASN A 44 6.25 -16.63 3.04
CA ASN A 44 5.82 -17.24 4.30
C ASN A 44 4.30 -17.15 4.47
N GLU A 45 3.69 -16.03 4.08
CA GLU A 45 2.24 -15.80 4.17
C GLU A 45 1.45 -16.33 2.96
N LYS A 46 2.12 -16.91 1.95
CA LYS A 46 1.52 -17.29 0.67
C LYS A 46 0.26 -18.16 0.82
N ALA A 47 0.29 -19.13 1.73
CA ALA A 47 -0.83 -20.05 1.92
C ALA A 47 -2.08 -19.31 2.45
N GLU A 48 -1.91 -18.45 3.45
CA GLU A 48 -3.01 -17.66 4.01
C GLU A 48 -3.49 -16.60 3.02
N ILE A 49 -2.61 -15.97 2.25
CA ILE A 49 -2.99 -15.03 1.17
C ILE A 49 -3.87 -15.76 0.13
N ILE A 50 -3.47 -16.93 -0.36
CA ILE A 50 -4.24 -17.69 -1.35
C ILE A 50 -5.61 -18.09 -0.77
N LYS A 51 -5.64 -18.54 0.49
CA LYS A 51 -6.87 -18.90 1.18
C LYS A 51 -7.81 -17.72 1.37
N PHE A 52 -7.28 -16.54 1.70
CA PHE A 52 -8.05 -15.30 1.85
C PHE A 52 -8.68 -14.86 0.52
N LEU A 53 -7.90 -14.89 -0.56
CA LEU A 53 -8.36 -14.51 -1.89
C LEU A 53 -9.40 -15.49 -2.45
N GLY A 54 -9.24 -16.79 -2.18
CA GLY A 54 -10.15 -17.82 -2.67
C GLY A 54 -10.32 -17.79 -4.21
N ASP A 55 -11.44 -18.34 -4.69
CA ASP A 55 -11.81 -18.32 -6.11
C ASP A 55 -12.94 -17.30 -6.37
N GLU A 56 -12.72 -16.04 -6.00
CA GLU A 56 -13.71 -14.97 -6.12
C GLU A 56 -13.45 -14.05 -7.32
N LYS A 57 -13.48 -14.62 -8.52
CA LYS A 57 -13.20 -13.90 -9.78
C LYS A 57 -14.22 -12.81 -10.14
N ASP A 58 -15.37 -12.79 -9.47
CA ASP A 58 -16.39 -11.76 -9.60
C ASP A 58 -16.09 -10.49 -8.77
N ARG A 59 -15.07 -10.51 -7.91
CA ARG A 59 -14.59 -9.32 -7.19
C ARG A 59 -13.73 -8.41 -8.07
N GLN A 60 -13.98 -7.11 -8.01
CA GLN A 60 -13.08 -6.08 -8.57
C GLN A 60 -11.98 -5.74 -7.55
N ILE A 61 -10.74 -5.59 -8.01
CA ILE A 61 -9.64 -5.11 -7.16
C ILE A 61 -9.60 -3.58 -7.23
N ILE A 62 -9.59 -2.91 -6.08
CA ILE A 62 -9.31 -1.48 -5.96
C ILE A 62 -7.98 -1.32 -5.23
N LEU A 63 -6.99 -0.78 -5.92
CA LEU A 63 -5.70 -0.38 -5.37
C LEU A 63 -5.82 1.07 -4.88
N SER A 64 -5.62 1.32 -3.59
CA SER A 64 -5.83 2.64 -3.00
C SER A 64 -4.66 3.11 -2.13
N GLY A 65 -4.42 4.42 -2.15
CA GLY A 65 -3.45 5.10 -1.30
C GLY A 65 -3.54 6.62 -1.48
N ALA A 66 -2.82 7.37 -0.64
CA ALA A 66 -2.67 8.83 -0.78
C ALA A 66 -1.23 9.20 -1.18
N GLY A 67 -1.10 10.19 -2.08
CA GLY A 67 0.19 10.72 -2.52
C GLY A 67 1.06 9.64 -3.16
N THR A 68 2.32 9.51 -2.76
CA THR A 68 3.22 8.46 -3.28
C THR A 68 2.64 7.04 -3.14
N SER A 69 1.77 6.79 -2.16
CA SER A 69 1.13 5.47 -2.00
C SER A 69 0.10 5.18 -3.11
N GLU A 70 -0.55 6.20 -3.67
CA GLU A 70 -1.42 6.06 -4.83
C GLU A 70 -0.64 5.57 -6.05
N PHE A 71 0.60 6.05 -6.20
CA PHE A 71 1.44 5.73 -7.36
C PHE A 71 1.83 4.24 -7.42
N ILE A 72 1.71 3.51 -6.30
CA ILE A 72 1.83 2.04 -6.28
C ILE A 72 0.70 1.43 -7.12
N GLY A 73 -0.54 1.87 -6.89
CA GLY A 73 -1.70 1.41 -7.65
C GLY A 73 -1.58 1.73 -9.14
N LEU A 74 -1.19 2.96 -9.47
CA LEU A 74 -0.97 3.39 -10.86
C LEU A 74 0.13 2.60 -11.56
N SER A 75 1.18 2.20 -10.83
CA SER A 75 2.27 1.39 -11.38
C SER A 75 1.88 -0.08 -11.64
N LEU A 76 0.85 -0.59 -10.94
CA LEU A 76 0.48 -2.01 -10.95
C LEU A 76 -0.79 -2.31 -11.76
N VAL A 77 -1.70 -1.34 -11.90
CA VAL A 77 -3.07 -1.56 -12.43
C VAL A 77 -3.07 -2.23 -13.80
N ASP A 78 -2.24 -1.78 -14.74
CA ASP A 78 -2.19 -2.34 -16.10
C ASP A 78 -1.64 -3.77 -16.10
N LEU A 79 -0.61 -4.03 -15.28
CA LEU A 79 -0.04 -5.36 -15.14
C LEU A 79 -1.08 -6.32 -14.56
N PHE A 80 -1.79 -5.90 -13.50
CA PHE A 80 -2.80 -6.73 -12.84
C PHE A 80 -3.94 -7.07 -13.79
N ASN A 81 -4.48 -6.10 -14.53
CA ASN A 81 -5.51 -6.35 -15.54
C ASN A 81 -5.03 -7.32 -16.63
N LYS A 82 -3.75 -7.27 -17.00
CA LYS A 82 -3.18 -8.15 -18.02
C LYS A 82 -2.99 -9.61 -17.55
N VAL A 83 -2.64 -9.83 -16.29
CA VAL A 83 -2.14 -11.15 -15.83
C VAL A 83 -3.00 -11.84 -14.78
N SER A 84 -3.84 -11.12 -14.04
CA SER A 84 -4.52 -11.66 -12.85
C SER A 84 -5.90 -12.28 -13.15
N GLY A 85 -6.53 -11.86 -14.26
CA GLY A 85 -7.90 -12.19 -14.60
C GLY A 85 -8.96 -11.47 -13.75
N TYR A 86 -8.56 -10.51 -12.91
CA TYR A 86 -9.46 -9.62 -12.18
C TYR A 86 -9.58 -8.28 -12.90
N ASP A 87 -10.79 -7.69 -12.88
CA ASP A 87 -10.96 -6.26 -13.15
C ASP A 87 -10.29 -5.48 -12.02
N THR A 88 -9.29 -4.65 -12.35
CA THR A 88 -8.50 -3.90 -11.38
C THR A 88 -8.54 -2.41 -11.67
N LYS A 89 -8.78 -1.59 -10.64
CA LYS A 89 -8.70 -0.13 -10.70
C LYS A 89 -7.70 0.40 -9.68
N SER A 90 -7.10 1.55 -9.99
CA SER A 90 -6.37 2.37 -9.03
C SER A 90 -7.22 3.59 -8.71
N ILE A 91 -7.59 3.77 -7.44
CA ILE A 91 -8.40 4.91 -7.00
C ILE A 91 -7.75 5.49 -5.74
N ALA A 92 -7.37 6.76 -5.79
CA ALA A 92 -6.77 7.44 -4.65
C ALA A 92 -7.73 7.44 -3.45
N THR A 93 -7.20 7.27 -2.23
CA THR A 93 -8.02 7.42 -1.01
C THR A 93 -8.60 8.82 -0.91
N THR A 94 -7.90 9.84 -1.42
CA THR A 94 -8.38 11.23 -1.48
C THR A 94 -9.62 11.37 -2.36
N SER A 95 -9.73 10.60 -3.45
CA SER A 95 -10.93 10.57 -4.30
C SER A 95 -12.06 9.78 -3.65
N ILE A 96 -11.75 8.64 -3.02
CA ILE A 96 -12.76 7.79 -2.35
C ILE A 96 -13.43 8.55 -1.20
N ILE A 97 -12.67 9.30 -0.39
CA ILE A 97 -13.23 10.10 0.70
C ILE A 97 -14.21 11.15 0.20
N THR A 98 -13.94 11.76 -0.97
CA THR A 98 -14.78 12.83 -1.52
C THR A 98 -15.98 12.33 -2.30
N ASP A 99 -15.92 11.11 -2.84
CA ASP A 99 -16.98 10.48 -3.63
C ASP A 99 -16.98 8.95 -3.45
N PRO A 100 -17.43 8.46 -2.28
CA PRO A 100 -17.40 7.03 -1.98
C PRO A 100 -18.39 6.21 -2.81
N GLU A 101 -19.50 6.81 -3.25
CA GLU A 101 -20.52 6.10 -4.04
C GLU A 101 -20.02 5.73 -5.44
N SER A 102 -19.16 6.56 -6.03
CA SER A 102 -18.47 6.23 -7.29
C SER A 102 -17.40 5.13 -7.12
N ALA A 103 -16.83 5.00 -5.92
CA ALA A 103 -15.83 3.98 -5.62
C ALA A 103 -16.46 2.63 -5.26
N PHE A 104 -17.53 2.64 -4.46
CA PHE A 104 -18.16 1.44 -3.89
C PHE A 104 -19.64 1.35 -4.25
N GLN A 105 -19.92 0.71 -5.38
CA GLN A 105 -21.29 0.49 -5.82
C GLN A 105 -21.98 -0.60 -4.99
N ALA A 106 -23.21 -0.32 -4.53
CA ALA A 106 -24.00 -1.26 -3.73
C ALA A 106 -24.20 -2.62 -4.42
N GLY A 107 -24.09 -3.71 -3.65
CA GLY A 107 -24.25 -5.08 -4.12
C GLY A 107 -23.08 -5.62 -4.96
N ARG A 108 -22.07 -4.82 -5.27
CA ARG A 108 -20.83 -5.29 -5.90
C ARG A 108 -19.84 -5.79 -4.84
N LYS A 109 -18.92 -6.63 -5.29
CA LYS A 109 -17.89 -7.22 -4.44
C LYS A 109 -16.51 -6.67 -4.80
N TYR A 110 -15.72 -6.35 -3.79
CA TYR A 110 -14.39 -5.75 -3.96
C TYR A 110 -13.33 -6.44 -3.10
N PHE A 111 -12.11 -6.48 -3.64
CA PHE A 111 -10.90 -6.49 -2.82
C PHE A 111 -10.37 -5.06 -2.74
N LEU A 112 -10.40 -4.45 -1.55
CA LEU A 112 -9.86 -3.11 -1.34
C LEU A 112 -8.47 -3.19 -0.73
N VAL A 113 -7.45 -2.91 -1.55
CA VAL A 113 -6.04 -2.94 -1.17
C VAL A 113 -5.60 -1.56 -0.74
N HIS A 114 -5.26 -1.40 0.54
CA HIS A 114 -4.83 -0.13 1.10
C HIS A 114 -3.30 -0.08 1.20
N PHE A 115 -2.68 0.90 0.53
CA PHE A 115 -1.27 1.21 0.65
C PHE A 115 -1.04 2.44 1.53
N ALA A 116 -0.26 2.29 2.60
CA ALA A 116 0.08 3.43 3.47
C ALA A 116 1.45 3.24 4.14
N ARG A 117 2.31 4.27 4.13
CA ARG A 117 3.57 4.20 4.90
C ARG A 117 3.34 4.20 6.41
N SER A 118 2.62 5.21 6.92
CA SER A 118 2.42 5.39 8.37
C SER A 118 1.20 4.67 8.92
N GLY A 119 0.25 4.26 8.06
CA GLY A 119 -1.05 3.73 8.45
C GLY A 119 -1.95 4.71 9.22
N ASN A 120 -1.60 6.00 9.26
CA ASN A 120 -2.24 7.01 10.10
C ASN A 120 -2.84 8.20 9.33
N SER A 121 -2.77 8.19 8.00
CA SER A 121 -3.44 9.21 7.17
C SER A 121 -4.95 9.15 7.43
N PRO A 122 -5.60 10.30 7.71
CA PRO A 122 -7.05 10.35 7.88
C PRO A 122 -7.80 9.79 6.66
N GLU A 123 -7.28 10.02 5.46
CA GLU A 123 -7.87 9.55 4.21
C GLU A 123 -7.79 8.03 4.06
N SER A 124 -6.68 7.42 4.49
CA SER A 124 -6.54 5.95 4.50
C SER A 124 -7.51 5.29 5.48
N VAL A 125 -7.58 5.84 6.71
CA VAL A 125 -8.49 5.33 7.75
C VAL A 125 -9.96 5.54 7.33
N GLY A 126 -10.30 6.72 6.83
CA GLY A 126 -11.65 7.02 6.39
C GLY A 126 -12.08 6.19 5.18
N THR A 127 -11.16 5.87 4.26
CA THR A 127 -11.46 4.97 3.13
C THR A 127 -11.82 3.57 3.61
N PHE A 128 -11.15 3.06 4.64
CA PHE A 128 -11.51 1.79 5.27
C PHE A 128 -12.90 1.88 5.88
N THR A 129 -13.16 2.90 6.70
CA THR A 129 -14.47 3.10 7.36
C THR A 129 -15.62 3.24 6.37
N LEU A 130 -15.45 4.05 5.31
CA LEU A 130 -16.47 4.20 4.27
C LEU A 130 -16.71 2.89 3.50
N GLY A 131 -15.68 2.05 3.37
CA GLY A 131 -15.83 0.71 2.81
C GLY A 131 -16.75 -0.17 3.66
N GLU A 132 -16.50 -0.21 4.97
CA GLU A 132 -17.32 -0.96 5.94
C GLU A 132 -18.75 -0.42 6.06
N GLU A 133 -18.95 0.90 5.90
CA GLU A 133 -20.27 1.54 5.91
C GLU A 133 -21.03 1.40 4.58
N SER A 134 -20.34 0.99 3.51
CA SER A 134 -20.94 0.85 2.19
C SER A 134 -21.90 -0.34 2.12
N LYS A 135 -22.79 -0.35 1.13
CA LYS A 135 -23.64 -1.50 0.80
C LYS A 135 -22.96 -2.50 -0.13
N ALA A 136 -21.63 -2.43 -0.26
CA ALA A 136 -20.83 -3.35 -1.05
C ALA A 136 -20.27 -4.47 -0.16
N ASP A 137 -19.89 -5.59 -0.77
CA ASP A 137 -19.17 -6.66 -0.10
C ASP A 137 -17.67 -6.42 -0.29
N ILE A 138 -17.00 -5.89 0.74
CA ILE A 138 -15.58 -5.53 0.66
C ILE A 138 -14.73 -6.46 1.52
N LYS A 139 -13.67 -7.00 0.90
CA LYS A 139 -12.57 -7.66 1.60
C LYS A 139 -11.36 -6.75 1.61
N HIS A 140 -10.91 -6.36 2.79
CA HIS A 140 -9.79 -5.43 2.96
C HIS A 140 -8.44 -6.15 2.98
N ILE A 141 -7.47 -5.60 2.26
CA ILE A 141 -6.06 -6.02 2.30
C ILE A 141 -5.24 -4.81 2.69
N VAL A 142 -4.59 -4.85 3.85
CA VAL A 142 -3.79 -3.72 4.36
C VAL A 142 -2.31 -3.99 4.15
N ILE A 143 -1.64 -3.13 3.37
CA ILE A 143 -0.19 -3.15 3.14
C ILE A 143 0.39 -1.85 3.70
N THR A 144 1.03 -1.94 4.86
CA THR A 144 1.56 -0.79 5.59
C THR A 144 2.94 -1.06 6.20
N CYS A 145 3.76 -0.01 6.31
CA CYS A 145 5.10 -0.12 6.90
C CYS A 145 5.10 0.09 8.42
N ASN A 146 3.98 0.52 9.01
CA ASN A 146 3.86 0.78 10.44
C ASN A 146 2.84 -0.18 11.09
N LYS A 147 3.36 -1.18 11.81
CA LYS A 147 2.56 -2.17 12.56
C LYS A 147 1.67 -1.55 13.65
N ASP A 148 2.06 -0.38 14.17
CA ASP A 148 1.34 0.33 15.22
C ASP A 148 0.40 1.41 14.64
N GLY A 149 0.33 1.53 13.31
CA GLY A 149 -0.57 2.45 12.62
C GLY A 149 -2.02 2.02 12.73
N LYS A 150 -2.96 2.99 12.73
CA LYS A 150 -4.40 2.74 12.84
C LYS A 150 -4.89 1.72 11.82
N LEU A 151 -4.49 1.87 10.56
CA LEU A 151 -4.87 0.96 9.48
C LEU A 151 -4.40 -0.49 9.74
N ALA A 152 -3.21 -0.67 10.32
CA ALA A 152 -2.69 -2.00 10.67
C ALA A 152 -3.53 -2.67 11.77
N GLN A 153 -4.11 -1.89 12.68
CA GLN A 153 -4.99 -2.42 13.73
C GLN A 153 -6.38 -2.74 13.20
N MET A 154 -6.86 -2.02 12.17
CA MET A 154 -8.16 -2.25 11.53
C MET A 154 -8.17 -3.47 10.61
N GLY A 155 -7.04 -3.77 9.94
CA GLY A 155 -6.92 -4.89 9.01
C GLY A 155 -6.57 -6.24 9.67
N LYS A 156 -6.82 -6.40 10.98
CA LYS A 156 -6.57 -7.65 11.71
C LYS A 156 -7.77 -8.58 11.69
#